data_AF-A0A0G0PHS4-F1
#
_entry.id   AF-A0A0G0PHS4-F1
#
_cell.length_a   1.000
_cell.length_b   1.000
_cell.length_c   1.000
_cell.angle_alpha   90.00
_cell.angle_beta   90.00
_cell.angle_gamma   90.00
#
_symmetry.space_group_name_H-M   'P 1'
#
loop_
_entity.id
_entity.type
_entity.pdbx_description
1 polymer ?
#
loop_
_entity_poly.entity_id
_entity_poly.type
_entity_poly.pdbx_seq_one_letter_code
_entity_poly.pdbx_strand_id
1 'polypeptide(L)'
;MLKRFLYQLRRLLYWPLRDFAYLTHPLFNANSSSDQLSQKQILNQYLSMRKAGLLPLPISQVGWRAFSQFDEDGILLYIFSIIGSSNRLAVEIGADCESDFFQFPESNTTNLLVNHDWQGLIIDASKRNIKKLKRFFRNCKSTTYKPPVLLQALVNRQNINHLIKKAGFTGEIDLFSLDVDSNDYWLFQTLEVIKPRVLVLEFNQFWQSKDAVTIPYQNDLDAFLKLRQKNPSYFGASLAAMVKLAKQKGYRLVALNSFGHNAFFVRKDLGLKFLPTLPVKYTVKQVAPSHDLKWMEV
;
A
#
# COMPACT_ATOMS: atom_id res chain seq x y z
N MET A 1 -45.99 3.36 2.75
CA MET A 1 -45.82 1.89 2.66
C MET A 1 -44.95 1.46 1.49
N LEU A 2 -45.25 1.91 0.25
CA LEU A 2 -44.54 1.52 -0.98
C LEU A 2 -43.02 1.79 -0.98
N LYS A 3 -42.55 2.94 -0.47
CA LYS A 3 -41.10 3.26 -0.38
C LYS A 3 -40.32 2.31 0.53
N ARG A 4 -40.90 1.90 1.68
CA ARG A 4 -40.27 0.93 2.60
C ARG A 4 -40.24 -0.46 1.98
N PHE A 5 -41.31 -0.85 1.28
CA PHE A 5 -41.39 -2.11 0.55
C PHE A 5 -40.38 -2.16 -0.61
N LEU A 6 -40.30 -1.12 -1.45
CA LEU A 6 -39.31 -1.01 -2.53
C LEU A 6 -37.86 -0.99 -2.01
N TYR A 7 -37.61 -0.36 -0.87
CA TYR A 7 -36.29 -0.40 -0.22
C TYR A 7 -35.93 -1.80 0.30
N GLN A 8 -36.88 -2.51 0.90
CA GLN A 8 -36.68 -3.90 1.36
C GLN A 8 -36.52 -4.86 0.18
N LEU A 9 -37.33 -4.74 -0.87
CA LEU A 9 -37.23 -5.52 -2.10
C LEU A 9 -35.90 -5.26 -2.81
N ARG A 10 -35.46 -4.00 -2.90
CA ARG A 10 -34.13 -3.64 -3.40
C ARG A 10 -33.05 -4.30 -2.57
N ARG A 11 -33.12 -4.29 -1.23
CA ARG A 11 -32.15 -5.03 -0.41
C ARG A 11 -32.20 -6.54 -0.68
N LEU A 12 -33.40 -7.14 -0.73
CA LEU A 12 -33.58 -8.58 -0.91
C LEU A 12 -33.04 -9.07 -2.26
N LEU A 13 -33.17 -8.28 -3.33
CA LEU A 13 -32.67 -8.63 -4.66
C LEU A 13 -31.23 -8.17 -4.89
N TYR A 14 -30.82 -7.03 -4.32
CA TYR A 14 -29.50 -6.45 -4.56
C TYR A 14 -28.37 -7.30 -3.99
N TRP A 15 -28.52 -7.91 -2.81
CA TRP A 15 -27.45 -8.74 -2.24
C TRP A 15 -27.23 -10.03 -3.04
N PRO A 16 -28.27 -10.84 -3.38
CA PRO A 16 -28.10 -12.02 -4.21
C PRO A 16 -27.65 -11.71 -5.64
N LEU A 17 -28.20 -10.68 -6.29
CA LEU A 17 -27.77 -10.27 -7.63
C LEU A 17 -26.34 -9.74 -7.64
N ARG A 18 -25.93 -9.03 -6.59
CA ARG A 18 -24.54 -8.57 -6.43
C ARG A 18 -23.60 -9.73 -6.16
N ASP A 19 -23.96 -10.67 -5.30
CA ASP A 19 -23.13 -11.85 -5.02
C ASP A 19 -23.03 -12.74 -6.28
N PHE A 20 -24.11 -12.90 -7.05
CA PHE A 20 -24.09 -13.57 -8.34
C PHE A 20 -23.19 -12.83 -9.35
N ALA A 21 -23.40 -11.53 -9.57
CA ALA A 21 -22.60 -10.72 -10.48
C ALA A 21 -21.11 -10.64 -10.08
N TYR A 22 -20.84 -10.67 -8.77
CA TYR A 22 -19.49 -10.71 -8.21
C TYR A 22 -18.80 -12.03 -8.51
N LEU A 23 -19.51 -13.16 -8.36
CA LEU A 23 -19.00 -14.47 -8.72
C LEU A 23 -18.82 -14.61 -10.24
N THR A 24 -19.67 -14.02 -11.07
CA THR A 24 -19.53 -14.09 -12.53
C THR A 24 -18.54 -13.08 -13.10
N HIS A 25 -17.92 -12.22 -12.29
CA HIS A 25 -16.96 -11.23 -12.79
C HIS A 25 -15.70 -11.93 -13.35
N PRO A 26 -15.17 -11.51 -14.52
CA PRO A 26 -14.02 -12.17 -15.16
C PRO A 26 -12.78 -12.32 -14.28
N LEU A 27 -12.57 -11.37 -13.35
CA LEU A 27 -11.49 -11.39 -12.36
C LEU A 27 -11.64 -12.51 -11.31
N PHE A 28 -12.86 -12.98 -11.02
CA PHE A 28 -13.11 -14.04 -10.02
C PHE A 28 -13.05 -15.45 -10.58
N ASN A 29 -13.43 -15.65 -11.85
CA ASN A 29 -13.70 -16.99 -12.36
C ASN A 29 -12.93 -17.43 -13.60
N ALA A 30 -12.21 -16.55 -14.32
CA ALA A 30 -11.57 -16.95 -15.58
C ALA A 30 -10.13 -16.46 -15.80
N ASN A 31 -9.68 -15.36 -15.18
CA ASN A 31 -8.41 -14.71 -15.55
C ASN A 31 -7.30 -14.70 -14.49
N SER A 32 -7.47 -15.30 -13.31
CA SER A 32 -6.38 -15.30 -12.31
C SER A 32 -5.17 -16.12 -12.78
N SER A 33 -5.38 -17.26 -13.44
CA SER A 33 -4.29 -18.10 -13.95
C SER A 33 -3.52 -17.44 -15.10
N SER A 34 -4.20 -16.71 -15.99
CA SER A 34 -3.56 -15.99 -17.10
C SER A 34 -2.80 -14.75 -16.62
N ASP A 35 -3.32 -14.05 -15.62
CA ASP A 35 -2.61 -12.95 -14.96
C ASP A 35 -1.35 -13.46 -14.23
N GLN A 36 -1.47 -14.53 -13.44
CA GLN A 36 -0.33 -15.20 -12.80
C GLN A 36 0.75 -15.63 -13.82
N LEU A 37 0.34 -16.20 -14.96
CA LEU A 37 1.28 -16.59 -16.01
C LEU A 37 2.00 -15.37 -16.60
N SER A 38 1.27 -14.30 -16.92
CA SER A 38 1.83 -13.06 -17.45
C SER A 38 2.85 -12.45 -16.48
N GLN A 39 2.52 -12.36 -15.19
CA GLN A 39 3.43 -11.82 -14.19
C GLN A 39 4.66 -12.71 -13.95
N LYS A 40 4.52 -14.04 -14.04
CA LYS A 40 5.67 -14.96 -14.02
C LYS A 40 6.58 -14.77 -15.23
N GLN A 41 6.02 -14.51 -16.42
CA GLN A 41 6.81 -14.19 -17.61
C GLN A 41 7.59 -12.87 -17.44
N ILE A 42 6.94 -11.83 -16.93
CA ILE A 42 7.60 -10.54 -16.61
C ILE A 42 8.74 -10.74 -15.61
N LEU A 43 8.53 -11.52 -14.55
CA LEU A 43 9.57 -11.84 -13.57
C LEU A 43 10.76 -12.55 -14.22
N ASN A 44 10.49 -13.56 -15.08
CA ASN A 44 11.54 -14.28 -15.81
C ASN A 44 12.31 -13.37 -16.78
N GLN A 45 11.63 -12.40 -17.39
CA GLN A 45 12.27 -11.38 -18.22
C GLN A 45 13.23 -10.52 -17.39
N TYR A 46 12.79 -9.98 -16.25
CA TYR A 46 13.68 -9.19 -15.38
C TYR A 46 14.88 -9.99 -14.86
N LEU A 47 14.66 -11.26 -14.49
CA LEU A 47 15.75 -12.15 -14.08
C LEU A 47 16.76 -12.38 -15.21
N SER A 48 16.29 -12.52 -16.44
CA SER A 48 17.14 -12.70 -17.64
C SER A 48 17.90 -11.42 -17.97
N MET A 49 17.25 -10.26 -17.94
CA MET A 49 17.86 -8.95 -18.13
C MET A 49 18.93 -8.67 -17.07
N ARG A 50 18.69 -9.07 -15.81
CA ARG A 50 19.68 -8.96 -14.74
C ARG A 50 20.93 -9.79 -15.03
N LYS A 51 20.76 -11.03 -15.49
CA LYS A 51 21.88 -11.92 -15.89
C LYS A 51 22.65 -11.36 -17.09
N ALA A 52 21.95 -10.72 -18.03
CA ALA A 52 22.54 -10.07 -19.19
C ALA A 52 23.16 -8.70 -18.91
N GLY A 53 23.07 -8.18 -17.66
CA GLY A 53 23.61 -6.87 -17.31
C GLY A 53 22.82 -5.68 -17.84
N LEU A 54 21.54 -5.88 -18.18
CA LEU A 54 20.65 -4.86 -18.76
C LEU A 54 19.83 -4.06 -17.72
N LEU A 55 20.05 -4.31 -16.43
CA LEU A 55 19.42 -3.56 -15.33
C LEU A 55 20.38 -2.51 -14.77
N PRO A 56 19.90 -1.38 -14.20
CA PRO A 56 18.49 -1.04 -13.93
C PRO A 56 17.69 -0.58 -15.16
N LEU A 57 16.38 -0.80 -15.11
CA LEU A 57 15.41 -0.15 -16.00
C LEU A 57 14.92 1.15 -15.35
N PRO A 58 14.51 2.15 -16.14
CA PRO A 58 13.76 3.29 -15.63
C PRO A 58 12.48 2.82 -14.93
N ILE A 59 12.19 3.36 -13.74
CA ILE A 59 10.98 3.00 -12.97
C ILE A 59 9.69 3.23 -13.79
N SER A 60 9.66 4.28 -14.61
CA SER A 60 8.52 4.57 -15.51
C SER A 60 8.24 3.50 -16.56
N GLN A 61 9.16 2.54 -16.78
CA GLN A 61 8.97 1.43 -17.73
C GLN A 61 8.56 0.12 -17.06
N VAL A 62 8.57 0.05 -15.73
CA VAL A 62 8.22 -1.17 -14.98
C VAL A 62 6.90 -1.05 -14.24
N GLY A 63 6.36 0.16 -14.13
CA GLY A 63 5.10 0.43 -13.48
C GLY A 63 3.89 -0.13 -14.24
N TRP A 64 3.01 -0.83 -13.53
CA TRP A 64 1.70 -1.30 -13.99
C TRP A 64 0.83 -1.68 -12.78
N ARG A 65 -0.47 -1.89 -13.02
CA ARG A 65 -1.50 -2.09 -12.00
C ARG A 65 -2.25 -3.40 -12.18
N ALA A 66 -2.40 -4.17 -11.11
CA ALA A 66 -3.38 -5.26 -10.99
C ALA A 66 -4.41 -4.98 -9.86
N PHE A 67 -3.92 -4.61 -8.68
CA PHE A 67 -4.72 -4.29 -7.49
C PHE A 67 -4.25 -3.03 -6.74
N SER A 68 -3.04 -2.52 -7.00
CA SER A 68 -2.62 -1.23 -6.43
C SER A 68 -3.47 -0.08 -6.96
N GLN A 69 -3.39 1.12 -6.37
CA GLN A 69 -4.14 2.27 -6.87
C GLN A 69 -3.58 2.77 -8.21
N PHE A 70 -2.25 2.79 -8.35
CA PHE A 70 -1.53 3.21 -9.53
C PHE A 70 -0.57 2.10 -9.97
N ASP A 71 0.70 2.41 -10.22
CA ASP A 71 1.68 1.52 -10.81
C ASP A 71 2.55 0.74 -9.81
N GLU A 72 2.13 0.69 -8.54
CA GLU A 72 2.90 0.08 -7.45
C GLU A 72 3.14 -1.43 -7.62
N ASP A 73 2.17 -2.19 -8.17
CA ASP A 73 2.32 -3.63 -8.37
C ASP A 73 3.52 -3.98 -9.25
N GLY A 74 3.69 -3.25 -10.35
CA GLY A 74 4.83 -3.43 -11.26
C GLY A 74 6.16 -3.02 -10.65
N ILE A 75 6.17 -1.91 -9.91
CA ILE A 75 7.36 -1.45 -9.19
C ILE A 75 7.78 -2.49 -8.12
N LEU A 76 6.83 -3.04 -7.36
CA LEU A 76 7.11 -4.07 -6.37
C LEU A 76 7.63 -5.35 -7.02
N LEU A 77 7.01 -5.82 -8.10
CA LEU A 77 7.49 -7.00 -8.82
C LEU A 77 8.92 -6.79 -9.33
N TYR A 78 9.22 -5.59 -9.86
CA TYR A 78 10.55 -5.23 -10.32
C TYR A 78 11.57 -5.23 -9.17
N ILE A 79 11.25 -4.60 -8.03
CA ILE A 79 12.12 -4.58 -6.85
C ILE A 79 12.41 -6.01 -6.37
N PHE A 80 11.37 -6.84 -6.21
CA PHE A 80 11.54 -8.22 -5.76
C PHE A 80 12.20 -9.14 -6.80
N SER A 81 12.16 -8.82 -8.10
CA SER A 81 12.96 -9.52 -9.11
C SER A 81 14.48 -9.32 -8.89
N ILE A 82 14.87 -8.19 -8.28
CA ILE A 82 16.26 -7.83 -8.05
C ILE A 82 16.75 -8.34 -6.71
N ILE A 83 16.00 -8.09 -5.63
CA ILE A 83 16.41 -8.45 -4.27
C ILE A 83 15.96 -9.87 -3.85
N GLY A 84 15.06 -10.50 -4.60
CA GLY A 84 14.40 -11.76 -4.22
C GLY A 84 13.43 -11.59 -3.05
N SER A 85 12.71 -12.64 -2.68
CA SER A 85 11.94 -12.71 -1.42
C SER A 85 12.65 -13.60 -0.40
N SER A 86 12.37 -13.40 0.88
CA SER A 86 12.89 -14.21 1.98
C SER A 86 11.81 -15.13 2.54
N ASN A 87 10.69 -14.56 2.99
CA ASN A 87 9.60 -15.26 3.66
C ASN A 87 8.22 -14.97 3.07
N ARG A 88 8.15 -14.06 2.10
CA ARG A 88 6.93 -13.60 1.41
C ARG A 88 5.86 -13.13 2.39
N LEU A 89 6.29 -12.48 3.47
CA LEU A 89 5.41 -11.84 4.45
C LEU A 89 5.25 -10.36 4.09
N ALA A 90 4.00 -9.92 4.00
CA ALA A 90 3.63 -8.54 3.78
C ALA A 90 2.72 -8.03 4.91
N VAL A 91 2.92 -6.78 5.30
CA VAL A 91 2.03 -6.06 6.22
C VAL A 91 1.60 -4.76 5.54
N GLU A 92 0.30 -4.48 5.54
CA GLU A 92 -0.27 -3.24 5.02
C GLU A 92 -1.19 -2.61 6.05
N ILE A 93 -1.03 -1.30 6.27
CA ILE A 93 -1.87 -0.51 7.16
C ILE A 93 -2.48 0.63 6.35
N GLY A 94 -3.80 0.62 6.26
CA GLY A 94 -4.58 1.52 5.41
C GLY A 94 -4.69 0.95 4.01
N ALA A 95 -5.65 0.05 3.83
CA ALA A 95 -5.95 -0.55 2.54
C ALA A 95 -7.36 -0.15 2.14
N ASP A 96 -7.51 0.50 1.00
CA ASP A 96 -8.82 0.86 0.51
C ASP A 96 -9.41 -0.26 -0.35
N CYS A 97 -10.65 -0.07 -0.73
CA CYS A 97 -11.29 -0.85 -1.77
C CYS A 97 -12.11 0.11 -2.61
N GLU A 98 -12.10 -0.10 -3.91
CA GLU A 98 -12.82 0.70 -4.88
C GLU A 98 -14.26 0.99 -4.42
N SER A 99 -14.72 2.19 -4.74
CA SER A 99 -16.09 2.64 -4.47
C SER A 99 -17.10 2.08 -5.47
N ASP A 100 -16.62 1.36 -6.49
CA ASP A 100 -17.36 0.79 -7.60
C ASP A 100 -18.32 -0.35 -7.16
N PHE A 101 -19.04 -0.93 -8.12
CA PHE A 101 -20.03 -1.97 -7.80
C PHE A 101 -19.35 -3.21 -7.21
N PHE A 102 -18.17 -3.56 -7.71
CA PHE A 102 -17.49 -4.80 -7.35
C PHE A 102 -16.71 -4.66 -6.04
N GLN A 103 -16.20 -3.47 -5.72
CA GLN A 103 -15.39 -3.17 -4.54
C GLN A 103 -14.14 -4.04 -4.48
N PHE A 104 -13.34 -3.96 -5.55
CA PHE A 104 -12.04 -4.59 -5.59
C PHE A 104 -11.09 -3.93 -4.58
N PRO A 105 -10.14 -4.68 -3.99
CA PRO A 105 -9.10 -4.09 -3.16
C PRO A 105 -8.28 -3.08 -3.98
N GLU A 106 -7.98 -1.92 -3.39
CA GLU A 106 -6.96 -0.99 -3.86
C GLU A 106 -5.83 -1.06 -2.82
N SER A 107 -4.84 -1.90 -3.07
CA SER A 107 -3.87 -2.32 -2.06
C SER A 107 -2.54 -2.74 -2.68
N ASN A 108 -1.44 -2.27 -2.08
CA ASN A 108 -0.08 -2.55 -2.54
C ASN A 108 0.36 -3.99 -2.26
N THR A 109 -0.39 -4.74 -1.44
CA THR A 109 -0.06 -6.14 -1.11
C THR A 109 -0.96 -7.16 -1.82
N THR A 110 -2.15 -6.76 -2.28
CA THR A 110 -3.15 -7.72 -2.80
C THR A 110 -2.62 -8.50 -4.00
N ASN A 111 -1.91 -7.86 -4.94
CA ASN A 111 -1.33 -8.58 -6.07
C ASN A 111 -0.33 -9.66 -5.65
N LEU A 112 0.52 -9.39 -4.67
CA LEU A 112 1.48 -10.37 -4.15
C LEU A 112 0.78 -11.55 -3.46
N LEU A 113 -0.32 -11.29 -2.75
CA LEU A 113 -1.13 -12.31 -2.09
C LEU A 113 -1.84 -13.21 -3.11
N VAL A 114 -2.41 -12.63 -4.16
CA VAL A 114 -3.23 -13.34 -5.15
C VAL A 114 -2.37 -14.04 -6.21
N ASN A 115 -1.27 -13.41 -6.64
CA ASN A 115 -0.53 -13.84 -7.81
C ASN A 115 0.86 -14.43 -7.52
N HIS A 116 1.38 -14.28 -6.29
CA HIS A 116 2.76 -14.67 -5.95
C HIS A 116 2.91 -15.52 -4.68
N ASP A 117 1.80 -16.01 -4.12
CA ASP A 117 1.73 -16.88 -2.93
C ASP A 117 2.28 -16.25 -1.62
N TRP A 118 2.13 -14.94 -1.48
CA TRP A 118 2.53 -14.23 -0.27
C TRP A 118 1.52 -14.44 0.88
N GLN A 119 1.96 -14.18 2.12
CA GLN A 119 1.08 -14.07 3.28
C GLN A 119 0.98 -12.62 3.71
N GLY A 120 -0.24 -12.18 4.04
CA GLY A 120 -0.52 -10.78 4.34
C GLY A 120 -1.14 -10.59 5.69
N LEU A 121 -0.80 -9.47 6.34
CA LEU A 121 -1.62 -8.81 7.33
C LEU A 121 -2.10 -7.49 6.74
N ILE A 122 -3.41 -7.29 6.67
CA ILE A 122 -4.01 -6.02 6.28
C ILE A 122 -4.80 -5.46 7.46
N ILE A 123 -4.41 -4.27 7.91
CA ILE A 123 -5.08 -3.55 8.99
C ILE A 123 -5.74 -2.30 8.41
N ASP A 124 -7.02 -2.08 8.71
CA ASP A 124 -7.72 -0.89 8.27
C ASP A 124 -8.70 -0.38 9.34
N ALA A 125 -8.84 0.93 9.47
CA ALA A 125 -9.75 1.54 10.43
C ALA A 125 -11.22 1.36 10.03
N SER A 126 -11.51 1.33 8.73
CA SER A 126 -12.84 1.20 8.17
C SER A 126 -13.34 -0.24 8.24
N LYS A 127 -14.33 -0.46 9.12
CA LYS A 127 -15.08 -1.72 9.18
C LYS A 127 -15.74 -2.07 7.84
N ARG A 128 -16.07 -1.06 7.03
CA ARG A 128 -16.60 -1.28 5.68
C ARG A 128 -15.54 -1.88 4.76
N ASN A 129 -14.32 -1.34 4.76
CA ASN A 129 -13.23 -1.84 3.91
C ASN A 129 -12.82 -3.25 4.32
N ILE A 130 -12.65 -3.52 5.62
CA ILE A 130 -12.38 -4.88 6.10
C ILE A 130 -13.48 -5.87 5.70
N LYS A 131 -14.75 -5.47 5.68
CA LYS A 131 -15.84 -6.33 5.19
C LYS A 131 -15.72 -6.61 3.69
N LYS A 132 -15.34 -5.61 2.88
CA LYS A 132 -15.11 -5.77 1.44
C LYS A 132 -13.93 -6.73 1.19
N LEU A 133 -12.79 -6.51 1.84
CA LEU A 133 -11.60 -7.38 1.76
C LEU A 133 -11.92 -8.83 2.15
N LYS A 134 -12.64 -9.03 3.27
CA LYS A 134 -13.08 -10.38 3.71
C LYS A 134 -13.89 -11.08 2.63
N ARG A 135 -14.80 -10.37 1.96
CA ARG A 135 -15.60 -10.93 0.87
C ARG A 135 -14.73 -11.25 -0.35
N PHE A 136 -13.79 -10.39 -0.70
CA PHE A 136 -12.87 -10.61 -1.81
C PHE A 136 -12.03 -11.87 -1.59
N PHE A 137 -11.26 -11.93 -0.50
CA PHE A 137 -10.35 -13.05 -0.25
C PHE A 137 -11.08 -14.37 0.01
N ARG A 138 -12.30 -14.35 0.57
CA ARG A 138 -13.13 -15.57 0.71
C ARG A 138 -13.50 -16.19 -0.63
N ASN A 139 -13.71 -15.36 -1.64
CA ASN A 139 -14.12 -15.83 -2.96
C ASN A 139 -12.91 -16.05 -3.90
N CYS A 140 -11.70 -15.63 -3.50
CA CYS A 140 -10.52 -15.67 -4.35
C CYS A 140 -9.82 -17.03 -4.21
N LYS A 141 -9.86 -17.84 -5.28
CA LYS A 141 -9.32 -19.21 -5.26
C LYS A 141 -7.83 -19.25 -4.92
N SER A 142 -7.05 -18.27 -5.37
CA SER A 142 -5.60 -18.20 -5.12
C SER A 142 -5.25 -18.03 -3.65
N THR A 143 -6.15 -17.43 -2.86
CA THR A 143 -5.92 -17.19 -1.42
C THR A 143 -6.68 -18.17 -0.51
N THR A 144 -7.37 -19.17 -1.06
CA THR A 144 -8.18 -20.13 -0.28
C THR A 144 -7.34 -20.87 0.78
N TYR A 145 -6.14 -21.35 0.39
CA TYR A 145 -5.27 -22.10 1.29
C TYR A 145 -4.43 -21.21 2.21
N LYS A 146 -4.19 -19.96 1.81
CA LYS A 146 -3.35 -19.01 2.53
C LYS A 146 -4.01 -17.63 2.58
N PRO A 147 -5.17 -17.49 3.23
CA PRO A 147 -5.87 -16.22 3.29
C PRO A 147 -5.07 -15.21 4.13
N PRO A 148 -5.12 -13.91 3.80
CA PRO A 148 -4.50 -12.90 4.63
C PRO A 148 -5.23 -12.74 5.96
N VAL A 149 -4.50 -12.30 6.98
CA VAL A 149 -5.07 -11.84 8.24
C VAL A 149 -5.65 -10.44 8.02
N LEU A 150 -6.96 -10.29 8.25
CA LEU A 150 -7.67 -9.01 8.07
C LEU A 150 -8.14 -8.48 9.41
N LEU A 151 -7.59 -7.34 9.84
CA LEU A 151 -7.84 -6.75 11.15
C LEU A 151 -8.50 -5.37 11.01
N GLN A 152 -9.66 -5.19 11.63
CA GLN A 152 -10.24 -3.85 11.79
C GLN A 152 -9.66 -3.21 13.05
N ALA A 153 -8.87 -2.15 12.89
CA ALA A 153 -8.32 -1.41 14.01
C ALA A 153 -7.91 0.00 13.58
N LEU A 154 -8.12 0.96 14.49
CA LEU A 154 -7.50 2.27 14.37
C LEU A 154 -6.07 2.20 14.93
N VAL A 155 -5.08 2.27 14.04
CA VAL A 155 -3.67 2.14 14.40
C VAL A 155 -3.13 3.45 14.95
N ASN A 156 -2.37 3.36 16.05
CA ASN A 156 -1.71 4.48 16.70
C ASN A 156 -0.32 4.05 17.20
N ARG A 157 0.49 5.01 17.69
CA ARG A 157 1.86 4.74 18.15
C ARG A 157 1.92 3.72 19.28
N GLN A 158 0.91 3.69 20.14
CA GLN A 158 0.86 2.80 21.30
C GLN A 158 0.52 1.36 20.92
N ASN A 159 -0.26 1.15 19.84
CA ASN A 159 -0.79 -0.18 19.50
C ASN A 159 -0.13 -0.84 18.28
N ILE A 160 0.52 -0.08 17.37
CA ILE A 160 1.00 -0.62 16.08
C ILE A 160 1.85 -1.89 16.25
N ASN A 161 2.86 -1.85 17.13
CA ASN A 161 3.73 -2.99 17.37
C ASN A 161 2.97 -4.18 17.97
N HIS A 162 2.04 -3.93 18.88
CA HIS A 162 1.23 -4.98 19.51
C HIS A 162 0.29 -5.64 18.50
N LEU A 163 -0.39 -4.86 17.65
CA LEU A 163 -1.33 -5.40 16.65
C LEU A 163 -0.61 -6.31 15.65
N ILE A 164 0.54 -5.87 15.13
CA ILE A 164 1.35 -6.64 14.19
C ILE A 164 1.89 -7.91 14.86
N LYS A 165 2.43 -7.81 16.09
CA LYS A 165 2.90 -8.98 16.87
C LYS A 165 1.80 -10.00 17.10
N LYS A 166 0.63 -9.53 17.53
CA LYS A 166 -0.53 -10.38 17.85
C LYS A 166 -1.06 -11.12 16.63
N ALA A 167 -0.90 -10.55 15.43
CA ALA A 167 -1.23 -11.19 14.17
C ALA A 167 -0.17 -12.21 13.70
N GLY A 168 0.93 -12.40 14.45
CA GLY A 168 1.99 -13.36 14.13
C GLY A 168 3.12 -12.81 13.26
N PHE A 169 3.19 -11.50 13.06
CA PHE A 169 4.23 -10.86 12.25
C PHE A 169 5.27 -10.23 13.18
N THR A 170 6.50 -10.73 13.15
CA THR A 170 7.63 -10.21 13.94
C THR A 170 8.93 -10.45 13.22
N GLY A 171 9.95 -9.63 13.49
CA GLY A 171 11.28 -9.81 12.91
C GLY A 171 11.31 -9.44 11.43
N GLU A 172 12.18 -10.10 10.66
CA GLU A 172 12.31 -9.79 9.23
C GLU A 172 11.04 -10.16 8.46
N ILE A 173 10.56 -9.25 7.62
CA ILE A 173 9.48 -9.49 6.64
C ILE A 173 9.91 -8.92 5.29
N ASP A 174 9.25 -9.31 4.20
CA ASP A 174 9.63 -8.81 2.88
C ASP A 174 9.06 -7.41 2.58
N LEU A 175 7.80 -7.13 2.94
CA LEU A 175 7.13 -5.89 2.56
C LEU A 175 6.33 -5.27 3.72
N PHE A 176 6.45 -3.95 3.87
CA PHE A 176 5.54 -3.14 4.69
C PHE A 176 5.00 -1.95 3.87
N SER A 177 3.68 -1.78 3.84
CA SER A 177 3.00 -0.65 3.21
C SER A 177 2.24 0.16 4.26
N LEU A 178 2.34 1.48 4.21
CA LEU A 178 1.66 2.40 5.13
C LEU A 178 1.09 3.60 4.38
N ASP A 179 -0.23 3.73 4.47
CA ASP A 179 -1.01 4.81 3.86
C ASP A 179 -2.28 5.06 4.69
N VAL A 180 -2.19 5.96 5.69
CA VAL A 180 -3.31 6.28 6.59
C VAL A 180 -3.71 7.76 6.56
N ASP A 181 -3.23 8.52 5.58
CA ASP A 181 -3.63 9.91 5.32
C ASP A 181 -3.48 10.86 6.53
N SER A 182 -2.65 10.51 7.52
CA SER A 182 -2.62 11.18 8.83
C SER A 182 -1.29 10.99 9.56
N ASN A 183 -1.23 10.02 10.48
CA ASN A 183 -0.12 9.81 11.41
C ASN A 183 1.02 8.97 10.81
N ASP A 184 1.14 8.88 9.49
CA ASP A 184 2.05 8.01 8.74
C ASP A 184 3.50 8.08 9.26
N TYR A 185 4.05 9.29 9.37
CA TYR A 185 5.39 9.52 9.89
C TYR A 185 5.55 8.97 11.32
N TRP A 186 4.58 9.25 12.19
CA TRP A 186 4.61 8.88 13.60
C TRP A 186 4.47 7.37 13.81
N LEU A 187 3.64 6.73 12.99
CA LEU A 187 3.47 5.28 12.98
C LEU A 187 4.74 4.59 12.50
N PHE A 188 5.31 5.02 11.39
CA PHE A 188 6.56 4.46 10.87
C PHE A 188 7.73 4.69 11.83
N GLN A 189 7.80 5.85 12.49
CA GLN A 189 8.81 6.16 13.49
C GLN A 189 8.79 5.12 14.62
N THR A 190 7.59 4.81 15.13
CA THR A 190 7.39 3.92 16.28
C THR A 190 7.44 2.43 15.91
N LEU A 191 7.39 2.08 14.63
CA LEU A 191 7.42 0.69 14.17
C LEU A 191 8.78 0.04 14.42
N GLU A 192 8.80 -1.03 15.23
CA GLU A 192 10.02 -1.74 15.63
C GLU A 192 9.86 -3.26 15.63
N VAL A 193 8.64 -3.78 15.75
CA VAL A 193 8.38 -5.22 15.86
C VAL A 193 8.73 -6.01 14.60
N ILE A 194 8.71 -5.36 13.45
CA ILE A 194 9.07 -5.91 12.15
C ILE A 194 10.22 -5.14 11.53
N LYS A 195 11.00 -5.83 10.69
CA LYS A 195 12.12 -5.29 9.92
C LYS A 195 11.92 -5.62 8.44
N PRO A 196 11.11 -4.82 7.71
CA PRO A 196 10.81 -5.07 6.30
C PRO A 196 12.08 -5.01 5.44
N ARG A 197 12.08 -5.71 4.29
CA ARG A 197 13.14 -5.57 3.28
C ARG A 197 12.80 -4.46 2.28
N VAL A 198 11.51 -4.24 2.04
CA VAL A 198 10.93 -3.16 1.24
C VAL A 198 9.87 -2.42 2.05
N LEU A 199 9.86 -1.10 1.95
CA LEU A 199 8.81 -0.22 2.47
C LEU A 199 8.11 0.48 1.31
N VAL A 200 6.80 0.63 1.41
CA VAL A 200 5.99 1.55 0.59
C VAL A 200 5.35 2.53 1.57
N LEU A 201 5.73 3.80 1.48
CA LEU A 201 5.23 4.83 2.38
C LEU A 201 4.54 5.91 1.55
N GLU A 202 3.29 6.21 1.90
CA GLU A 202 2.62 7.39 1.37
C GLU A 202 3.37 8.65 1.82
N PHE A 203 3.44 9.64 0.94
CA PHE A 203 3.93 10.96 1.29
C PHE A 203 3.08 12.05 0.65
N ASN A 204 3.11 13.21 1.30
CA ASN A 204 2.41 14.38 0.83
C ASN A 204 3.16 15.00 -0.35
N GLN A 205 2.66 14.72 -1.55
CA GLN A 205 3.18 15.23 -2.81
C GLN A 205 3.10 16.75 -2.98
N PHE A 206 2.25 17.43 -2.20
CA PHE A 206 2.14 18.90 -2.23
C PHE A 206 3.34 19.56 -1.54
N TRP A 207 4.13 18.79 -0.79
CA TRP A 207 5.35 19.26 -0.14
C TRP A 207 6.59 18.96 -1.00
N GLN A 208 6.77 19.75 -2.06
CA GLN A 208 7.89 19.64 -3.00
C GLN A 208 9.09 20.53 -2.59
N SER A 209 9.32 20.65 -1.29
CA SER A 209 10.48 21.37 -0.73
C SER A 209 11.49 20.40 -0.14
N LYS A 210 12.70 20.90 0.15
CA LYS A 210 13.73 20.12 0.87
C LYS A 210 13.41 19.97 2.35
N ASP A 211 12.34 20.59 2.83
CA ASP A 211 12.01 20.65 4.25
C ASP A 211 11.40 19.32 4.68
N ALA A 212 12.01 18.72 5.69
CA ALA A 212 11.50 17.52 6.32
C ALA A 212 10.39 17.92 7.30
N VAL A 213 9.16 17.95 6.83
CA VAL A 213 7.98 18.26 7.66
C VAL A 213 6.93 17.17 7.65
N THR A 214 6.12 17.14 8.70
CA THR A 214 4.92 16.30 8.83
C THR A 214 3.84 17.06 9.62
N ILE A 215 2.58 16.65 9.48
CA ILE A 215 1.54 17.15 10.38
C ILE A 215 1.84 16.76 11.84
N PRO A 216 1.43 17.56 12.84
CA PRO A 216 1.48 17.16 14.23
C PRO A 216 0.78 15.82 14.45
N TYR A 217 1.18 15.08 15.49
CA TYR A 217 0.48 13.84 15.81
C TYR A 217 -0.99 14.12 16.16
N GLN A 218 -1.89 13.42 15.47
CA GLN A 218 -3.33 13.57 15.62
C GLN A 218 -3.84 12.55 16.66
N ASN A 219 -4.19 13.04 17.84
CA ASN A 219 -4.87 12.25 18.88
C ASN A 219 -6.39 12.14 18.63
N ASP A 220 -6.99 13.19 18.08
CA ASP A 220 -8.40 13.27 17.74
C ASP A 220 -8.54 13.22 16.22
N LEU A 221 -8.74 12.02 15.68
CA LEU A 221 -8.87 11.83 14.24
C LEU A 221 -10.20 12.35 13.70
N ASP A 222 -11.26 12.42 14.51
CA ASP A 222 -12.54 12.96 14.04
C ASP A 222 -12.44 14.47 13.79
N ALA A 223 -11.78 15.20 14.69
CA ALA A 223 -11.47 16.61 14.50
C ALA A 223 -10.52 16.82 13.30
N PHE A 224 -9.49 15.99 13.19
CA PHE A 224 -8.55 16.04 12.06
C PHE A 224 -9.25 15.80 10.71
N LEU A 225 -10.12 14.80 10.60
CA LEU A 225 -10.86 14.51 9.37
C LEU A 225 -11.75 15.68 8.94
N LYS A 226 -12.39 16.40 9.88
CA LYS A 226 -13.15 17.61 9.59
C LYS A 226 -12.26 18.75 9.07
N LEU A 227 -11.06 18.89 9.62
CA LEU A 227 -10.07 19.86 9.13
C LEU A 227 -9.59 19.51 7.72
N ARG A 228 -9.27 18.24 7.47
CA ARG A 228 -8.82 17.73 6.17
C ARG A 228 -9.88 17.86 5.08
N GLN A 229 -11.16 17.67 5.40
CA GLN A 229 -12.25 17.91 4.44
C GLN A 229 -12.26 19.34 3.88
N LYS A 230 -11.85 20.33 4.70
CA LYS A 230 -11.70 21.73 4.26
C LYS A 230 -10.33 22.01 3.62
N ASN A 231 -9.33 21.17 3.91
CA ASN A 231 -7.94 21.33 3.51
C ASN A 231 -7.38 19.98 3.03
N PRO A 232 -7.78 19.50 1.83
CA PRO A 232 -7.47 18.13 1.39
C PRO A 232 -5.96 17.87 1.22
N SER A 233 -5.15 18.92 1.05
CA SER A 233 -3.69 18.83 0.97
C SER A 233 -2.99 18.72 2.35
N TYR A 234 -3.73 18.79 3.46
CA TYR A 234 -3.17 18.74 4.82
C TYR A 234 -3.22 17.31 5.38
N PHE A 235 -2.16 16.55 5.13
CA PHE A 235 -2.02 15.16 5.57
C PHE A 235 -0.56 14.71 5.60
N GLY A 236 -0.30 13.62 6.32
CA GLY A 236 0.95 12.85 6.23
C GLY A 236 2.23 13.65 6.44
N ALA A 237 3.23 13.35 5.61
CA ALA A 237 4.55 13.95 5.69
C ALA A 237 5.18 14.18 4.31
N SER A 238 6.06 15.16 4.22
CA SER A 238 6.87 15.40 3.02
C SER A 238 7.74 14.19 2.64
N LEU A 239 8.11 14.09 1.36
CA LEU A 239 9.08 13.08 0.90
C LEU A 239 10.42 13.21 1.67
N ALA A 240 10.85 14.44 1.96
CA ALA A 240 12.08 14.69 2.71
C ALA A 240 12.03 14.10 4.13
N ALA A 241 10.89 14.25 4.83
CA ALA A 241 10.69 13.64 6.15
C ALA A 241 10.71 12.11 6.09
N MET A 242 10.00 11.50 5.13
CA MET A 242 9.99 10.05 4.97
C MET A 242 11.39 9.51 4.63
N VAL A 243 12.14 10.17 3.74
CA VAL A 243 13.51 9.79 3.40
C VAL A 243 14.45 9.92 4.60
N LYS A 244 14.33 11.01 5.38
CA LYS A 244 15.14 11.23 6.58
C LYS A 244 14.93 10.09 7.59
N LEU A 245 13.67 9.79 7.91
CA LEU A 245 13.31 8.74 8.86
C LEU A 245 13.67 7.34 8.35
N ALA A 246 13.40 7.04 7.07
CA ALA A 246 13.77 5.77 6.46
C ALA A 246 15.29 5.54 6.50
N LYS A 247 16.09 6.59 6.23
CA LYS A 247 17.55 6.53 6.32
C LYS A 247 18.03 6.23 7.74
N GLN A 248 17.44 6.88 8.75
CA GLN A 248 17.74 6.58 10.17
C GLN A 248 17.44 5.12 10.51
N LYS A 249 16.35 4.56 9.95
CA LYS A 249 15.96 3.15 10.14
C LYS A 249 16.70 2.17 9.21
N GLY A 250 17.67 2.63 8.41
CA GLY A 250 18.53 1.77 7.59
C GLY A 250 18.02 1.46 6.19
N TYR A 251 17.15 2.30 5.64
CA TYR A 251 16.57 2.17 4.31
C TYR A 251 17.02 3.29 3.38
N ARG A 252 16.85 3.09 2.07
CA ARG A 252 17.17 4.07 1.02
C ARG A 252 16.05 4.12 0.00
N LEU A 253 15.72 5.32 -0.47
CA LEU A 253 14.74 5.54 -1.52
C LEU A 253 15.24 4.92 -2.83
N VAL A 254 14.40 4.16 -3.53
CA VAL A 254 14.76 3.54 -4.83
C VAL A 254 13.79 3.88 -5.95
N ALA A 255 12.54 4.20 -5.62
CA ALA A 255 11.52 4.54 -6.59
C ALA A 255 10.44 5.44 -5.97
N LEU A 256 9.71 6.13 -6.83
CA LEU A 256 8.43 6.75 -6.55
C LEU A 256 7.44 6.14 -7.55
N ASN A 257 6.17 6.00 -7.16
CA ASN A 257 5.13 5.71 -8.14
C ASN A 257 5.00 6.87 -9.14
N SER A 258 4.41 6.60 -10.30
CA SER A 258 4.30 7.57 -11.40
C SER A 258 3.53 8.85 -11.04
N PHE A 259 2.64 8.77 -10.05
CA PHE A 259 1.84 9.90 -9.58
C PHE A 259 2.45 10.66 -8.39
N GLY A 260 3.55 10.16 -7.82
CA GLY A 260 4.23 10.81 -6.70
C GLY A 260 3.48 10.74 -5.36
N HIS A 261 2.66 9.72 -5.12
CA HIS A 261 1.98 9.48 -3.84
C HIS A 261 2.75 8.50 -2.95
N ASN A 262 3.32 7.46 -3.55
CA ASN A 262 3.97 6.37 -2.84
C ASN A 262 5.47 6.35 -3.11
N ALA A 263 6.25 6.29 -2.03
CA ALA A 263 7.70 6.17 -2.07
C ALA A 263 8.15 4.78 -1.67
N PHE A 264 9.05 4.21 -2.47
CA PHE A 264 9.59 2.86 -2.28
C PHE A 264 10.98 2.93 -1.68
N PHE A 265 11.15 2.29 -0.52
CA PHE A 265 12.43 2.19 0.14
C PHE A 265 12.88 0.74 0.24
N VAL A 266 14.18 0.51 0.04
CA VAL A 266 14.79 -0.81 0.17
C VAL A 266 15.81 -0.75 1.31
N ARG A 267 15.94 -1.84 2.06
CA ARG A 267 16.96 -1.93 3.12
C ARG A 267 18.36 -1.73 2.51
N LYS A 268 19.21 -0.94 3.18
CA LYS A 268 20.44 -0.40 2.57
C LYS A 268 21.44 -1.46 2.09
N ASP A 269 21.40 -2.66 2.67
CA ASP A 269 22.24 -3.82 2.37
C ASP A 269 21.76 -4.62 1.13
N LEU A 270 20.60 -4.31 0.57
CA LEU A 270 20.00 -5.10 -0.50
C LEU A 270 20.06 -4.39 -1.86
N GLY A 271 20.40 -5.14 -2.91
CA GLY A 271 20.17 -4.76 -4.31
C GLY A 271 20.94 -3.55 -4.83
N LEU A 272 21.96 -3.04 -4.13
CA LEU A 272 22.61 -1.76 -4.44
C LEU A 272 23.12 -1.65 -5.89
N LYS A 273 23.61 -2.76 -6.46
CA LYS A 273 24.12 -2.82 -7.84
C LYS A 273 23.04 -2.57 -8.90
N PHE A 274 21.81 -3.04 -8.67
CA PHE A 274 20.75 -3.07 -9.70
C PHE A 274 19.54 -2.19 -9.34
N LEU A 275 19.49 -1.68 -8.11
CA LEU A 275 18.51 -0.71 -7.63
C LEU A 275 19.30 0.42 -6.95
N PRO A 276 19.77 1.45 -7.67
CA PRO A 276 20.51 2.54 -7.06
C PRO A 276 19.61 3.38 -6.14
N THR A 277 20.23 4.16 -5.25
CA THR A 277 19.49 5.13 -4.43
C THR A 277 19.00 6.28 -5.30
N LEU A 278 17.70 6.56 -5.26
CA LEU A 278 17.11 7.70 -5.94
C LEU A 278 17.42 8.98 -5.15
N PRO A 279 18.00 10.02 -5.77
CA PRO A 279 18.15 11.30 -5.12
C PRO A 279 16.78 11.95 -4.91
N VAL A 280 16.61 12.63 -3.77
CA VAL A 280 15.44 13.46 -3.54
C VAL A 280 15.57 14.70 -4.44
N LYS A 281 14.83 14.71 -5.54
CA LYS A 281 14.83 15.80 -6.53
C LYS A 281 13.49 16.52 -6.50
N TYR A 282 13.55 17.83 -6.37
CA TYR A 282 12.40 18.73 -6.48
C TYR A 282 12.68 19.67 -7.64
N THR A 283 11.79 19.68 -8.64
CA THR A 283 11.90 20.55 -9.81
C THR A 283 11.29 21.93 -9.57
N VAL A 284 10.36 22.05 -8.62
CA VAL A 284 9.65 23.29 -8.29
C VAL A 284 9.60 23.45 -6.77
N LYS A 285 9.91 24.65 -6.25
CA LYS A 285 9.57 25.03 -4.88
C LYS A 285 8.08 25.32 -4.81
N GLN A 286 7.25 24.27 -4.79
CA GLN A 286 5.82 24.43 -4.58
C GLN A 286 5.55 24.43 -3.08
N VAL A 287 4.81 25.43 -2.61
CA VAL A 287 4.30 25.49 -1.26
C VAL A 287 2.95 24.79 -1.24
N ALA A 288 2.73 23.87 -0.31
CA ALA A 288 1.44 23.18 -0.27
C ALA A 288 0.30 24.18 -0.02
N PRO A 289 -0.90 23.97 -0.60
CA PRO A 289 -2.03 24.88 -0.40
C PRO A 289 -2.46 25.05 1.07
N SER A 290 -2.01 24.17 1.96
CA SER A 290 -2.28 24.16 3.40
C SER A 290 -1.05 24.54 4.24
N HIS A 291 -0.08 25.27 3.67
CA HIS A 291 1.13 25.65 4.42
C HIS A 291 0.85 26.55 5.62
N ASP A 292 -0.26 27.30 5.62
CA ASP A 292 -0.68 28.16 6.74
C ASP A 292 -1.19 27.36 7.94
N LEU A 293 -1.47 26.05 7.75
CA LEU A 293 -1.78 25.16 8.85
C LEU A 293 -0.50 24.76 9.59
N LYS A 294 -0.67 24.20 10.79
CA LYS A 294 0.46 23.82 11.63
C LYS A 294 1.20 22.61 11.05
N TRP A 295 2.46 22.78 10.68
CA TRP A 295 3.38 21.69 10.33
C TRP A 295 4.48 21.56 11.40
N MET A 296 5.09 20.39 11.51
CA MET A 296 6.25 20.16 12.39
C MET A 296 7.46 19.75 11.55
N GLU A 297 8.58 20.41 11.79
CA GLU A 297 9.88 20.00 11.26
C GLU A 297 10.37 18.75 12.00
N VAL A 298 10.95 17.80 11.25
CA VAL A 298 11.38 16.49 11.74
C VAL A 298 12.70 16.04 11.17
#